data_AF-A0A2Z6NB99-F1
#
_entry.id   AF-A0A2Z6NB99-F1
#
_cell.length_a   1.000
_cell.length_b   1.000
_cell.length_c   1.000
_cell.angle_alpha   90.00
_cell.angle_beta   90.00
_cell.angle_gamma   90.00
#
_symmetry.space_group_name_H-M   'P 1'
#
loop_
_entity.id
_entity.type
_entity.pdbx_description
1 polymer ?
#
loop_
_entity_poly.entity_id
_entity_poly.type
_entity_poly.pdbx_seq_one_letter_code
_entity_poly.pdbx_strand_id
1 'polypeptide(L)'
;MAMIYYGTNVSRACIFCRGRTFLDEIQHVPLIACEQCDRRAHHSCLNTVGLQEDPSRGWFCTSRCATLNFLLREQMLNSPIKINIPVLHKQRYDYLTWSLLDVTNDTQQAKIQETIEVLGTTFSKEVAQRVVKGLDPYRGLYTAIAESQGRVVSVTTFRLHDHIAEIAFVTTVLLRRRQRICERLMEALENFLKVLGVEEIVLHSTSRALPIWTNTFGYERVPSSRSFEDYNILQFESTITCRKFII
;
A
#
# COMPACT_ATOMS: atom_id res chain seq x y z
N MET A 1 16.76 -1.13 -1.00
CA MET A 1 16.79 -0.10 0.04
C MET A 1 15.67 -0.45 0.99
N ALA A 2 15.91 -0.42 2.29
CA ALA A 2 14.95 -0.84 3.31
C ALA A 2 14.42 0.40 4.01
N MET A 3 13.12 0.63 3.98
CA MET A 3 12.52 1.81 4.61
C MET A 3 11.30 1.39 5.42
N ILE A 4 11.62 1.12 6.70
CA ILE A 4 10.87 1.08 7.98
C ILE A 4 9.92 -0.05 8.38
N TYR A 5 9.97 -0.30 9.71
CA TYR A 5 9.41 -1.39 10.51
C TYR A 5 8.44 -0.89 11.59
N TYR A 6 7.52 -1.79 11.95
CA TYR A 6 6.56 -1.81 13.06
C TYR A 6 5.89 -0.49 13.45
N GLY A 7 4.67 -0.35 12.95
CA GLY A 7 3.73 0.69 13.31
C GLY A 7 2.43 0.05 13.76
N THR A 8 2.04 0.29 15.01
CA THR A 8 0.85 -0.31 15.66
C THR A 8 -0.34 0.64 15.74
N ASN A 9 -0.19 1.91 15.33
CA ASN A 9 -1.24 2.91 15.48
C ASN A 9 -2.00 3.11 14.16
N VAL A 10 -3.00 2.25 13.97
CA VAL A 10 -4.00 2.33 12.91
C VAL A 10 -5.23 3.00 13.52
N SER A 11 -5.86 3.94 12.81
CA SER A 11 -7.07 4.59 13.31
C SER A 11 -8.20 3.57 13.41
N ARG A 12 -8.40 3.03 14.62
CA ARG A 12 -9.48 2.10 14.96
C ARG A 12 -10.72 2.83 15.48
N ALA A 13 -10.90 4.09 15.08
CA ALA A 13 -12.07 4.88 15.43
C ALA A 13 -13.14 4.75 14.33
N CYS A 14 -14.41 4.77 14.74
CA CYS A 14 -15.52 4.91 13.82
C CYS A 14 -15.44 6.25 13.07
N ILE A 15 -15.52 6.23 11.74
CA ILE A 15 -15.47 7.45 10.92
C ILE A 15 -16.62 8.42 11.18
N PHE A 16 -17.73 7.96 11.76
CA PHE A 16 -18.91 8.79 12.03
C PHE A 16 -18.91 9.40 13.43
N CYS A 17 -18.69 8.59 14.48
CA CYS A 17 -18.76 9.06 15.87
C CYS A 17 -17.41 9.23 16.55
N ARG A 18 -16.30 8.87 15.87
CA ARG A 18 -14.92 8.86 16.41
C ARG A 18 -14.69 7.96 17.63
N GLY A 19 -15.71 7.22 18.09
CA GLY A 19 -15.60 6.22 19.15
C GLY A 19 -14.85 4.96 18.69
N ARG A 20 -14.07 4.35 19.60
CA ARG A 20 -13.28 3.13 19.35
C ARG A 20 -13.99 1.83 19.76
N THR A 21 -14.97 1.95 20.65
CA THR A 21 -15.83 0.87 21.16
C THR A 21 -17.19 1.46 21.51
N PHE A 22 -18.27 0.71 21.30
CA PHE A 22 -19.53 0.96 22.01
C PHE A 22 -19.40 0.32 23.40
N LEU A 23 -19.57 1.12 24.45
CA LEU A 23 -19.68 0.62 25.82
C LEU A 23 -21.12 0.14 26.04
N ASP A 24 -21.39 -1.12 25.74
CA ASP A 24 -22.37 -1.89 26.50
C ASP A 24 -21.61 -3.10 27.10
N GLU A 25 -21.63 -3.20 28.42
CA GLU A 25 -20.62 -3.78 29.32
C GLU A 25 -20.22 -5.27 29.14
N ILE A 26 -20.61 -5.96 28.07
CA ILE A 26 -20.38 -7.42 27.95
C ILE A 26 -19.85 -7.86 26.57
N GLN A 27 -19.94 -7.05 25.49
CA GLN A 27 -19.45 -7.48 24.16
C GLN A 27 -18.87 -6.31 23.34
N HIS A 28 -17.58 -6.41 22.98
CA HIS A 28 -16.97 -5.53 21.98
C HIS A 28 -17.65 -5.74 20.62
N VAL A 29 -18.53 -4.82 20.21
CA VAL A 29 -19.09 -4.86 18.85
C VAL A 29 -17.95 -4.54 17.87
N PRO A 30 -17.56 -5.49 16.99
CA PRO A 30 -16.47 -5.27 16.06
C PRO A 30 -16.84 -4.17 15.07
N LEU A 31 -15.93 -3.22 14.85
CA LEU A 31 -16.08 -2.24 13.79
C LEU A 31 -15.99 -2.93 12.43
N ILE A 32 -16.89 -2.53 11.53
CA ILE A 32 -16.87 -2.93 10.11
C ILE A 32 -15.81 -2.10 9.41
N ALA A 33 -15.02 -2.72 8.54
CA ALA A 33 -13.89 -2.07 7.91
C ALA A 33 -14.07 -2.02 6.39
N CYS A 34 -13.84 -0.84 5.79
CA CYS A 34 -13.98 -0.63 4.36
C CYS A 34 -13.03 -1.56 3.58
N GLU A 35 -13.53 -2.26 2.57
CA GLU A 35 -12.75 -3.21 1.76
C GLU A 35 -11.58 -2.56 1.00
N GLN A 36 -11.63 -1.24 0.77
CA GLN A 36 -10.61 -0.50 0.02
C GLN A 36 -9.55 0.13 0.93
N CYS A 37 -9.98 0.98 1.88
CA CYS A 37 -9.08 1.86 2.62
C CYS A 37 -8.96 1.50 4.11
N ASP A 38 -9.63 0.43 4.54
CA ASP A 38 -9.66 -0.08 5.91
C ASP A 38 -10.13 0.94 6.98
N ARG A 39 -10.74 2.07 6.56
CA ARG A 39 -11.48 2.96 7.47
C ARG A 39 -12.63 2.18 8.10
N ARG A 40 -12.90 2.46 9.38
CA ARG A 40 -13.79 1.63 10.19
C ARG A 40 -15.05 2.38 10.62
N ALA A 41 -16.16 1.68 10.74
CA ALA A 41 -17.44 2.24 11.20
C ALA A 41 -18.18 1.27 12.13
N HIS A 42 -18.96 1.80 13.06
CA HIS A 42 -19.95 1.00 13.77
C HIS A 42 -21.10 0.65 12.82
N HIS A 43 -21.64 -0.56 12.94
CA HIS A 43 -22.86 -0.97 12.23
C HIS A 43 -24.04 -0.03 12.52
N SER A 44 -24.21 0.40 13.78
CA SER A 44 -25.25 1.36 14.18
C SER A 44 -25.08 2.73 13.53
N CYS A 45 -23.85 3.24 13.44
CA CYS A 45 -23.57 4.50 12.76
C CYS A 45 -23.87 4.42 11.26
N LEU A 46 -23.55 3.29 10.60
CA LEU A 46 -23.88 3.07 9.19
C LEU A 46 -25.39 3.10 8.95
N ASN A 47 -26.16 2.36 9.76
CA ASN A 47 -27.61 2.35 9.67
C ASN A 47 -28.23 3.74 9.87
N THR A 48 -27.66 4.55 10.76
CA THR A 48 -28.14 5.92 11.04
C THR A 48 -28.01 6.82 9.81
N VAL A 49 -27.00 6.59 8.97
CA VAL A 49 -26.79 7.34 7.71
C VAL A 49 -27.40 6.62 6.50
N GLY A 50 -28.21 5.58 6.71
CA GLY A 50 -28.88 4.83 5.65
C GLY A 50 -27.93 3.99 4.78
N LEU A 51 -26.73 3.69 5.26
CA LEU A 51 -25.77 2.82 4.57
C LEU A 51 -25.79 1.42 5.20
N GLN A 52 -25.59 0.40 4.38
CA GLN A 52 -25.53 -1.00 4.81
C GLN A 52 -24.38 -1.72 4.10
N GLU A 53 -23.94 -2.84 4.67
CA GLU A 53 -22.98 -3.74 4.04
C GLU A 53 -23.66 -4.53 2.91
N ASP A 54 -22.94 -4.75 1.82
CA ASP A 54 -23.35 -5.71 0.80
C ASP A 54 -22.82 -7.10 1.18
N PRO A 55 -23.67 -8.15 1.30
CA PRO A 55 -23.20 -9.49 1.69
C PRO A 55 -22.16 -10.10 0.75
N SER A 56 -22.16 -9.69 -0.52
CA SER A 56 -21.27 -10.23 -1.57
C SER A 56 -20.02 -9.37 -1.79
N ARG A 57 -20.11 -8.06 -1.56
CA ARG A 57 -19.04 -7.10 -1.85
C ARG A 57 -18.42 -6.45 -0.61
N GLY A 58 -18.97 -6.71 0.57
CA GLY A 58 -18.58 -6.03 1.81
C GLY A 58 -19.05 -4.58 1.83
N TRP A 59 -18.35 -3.74 2.60
CA TRP A 59 -18.69 -2.33 2.77
C TRP A 59 -17.63 -1.38 2.22
N PHE A 60 -18.08 -0.26 1.67
CA PHE A 60 -17.24 0.85 1.22
C PHE A 60 -17.65 2.16 1.88
N CYS A 61 -16.68 2.88 2.43
CA CYS A 61 -16.94 4.16 3.11
C CYS A 61 -17.32 5.31 2.15
N THR A 62 -16.97 5.20 0.86
CA THR A 62 -17.35 6.16 -0.19
C THR A 62 -17.59 5.41 -1.51
N SER A 63 -18.35 6.03 -2.43
CA SER A 63 -18.50 5.51 -3.80
C SER A 63 -17.16 5.41 -4.52
N ARG A 64 -16.26 6.37 -4.29
CA ARG A 64 -14.89 6.35 -4.82
C ARG A 64 -14.10 5.14 -4.33
N CYS A 65 -14.20 4.77 -3.04
CA CYS A 65 -13.57 3.55 -2.55
C CYS A 65 -14.08 2.29 -3.27
N ALA A 66 -15.38 2.22 -3.58
CA ALA A 66 -15.92 1.10 -4.37
C ALA A 66 -15.36 1.09 -5.80
N THR A 67 -15.29 2.25 -6.47
CA THR A 67 -14.71 2.39 -7.81
C THR A 67 -13.23 2.00 -7.84
N LEU A 68 -12.42 2.50 -6.90
CA LEU A 68 -11.00 2.17 -6.80
C LEU A 68 -10.79 0.66 -6.58
N ASN A 69 -11.61 0.04 -5.73
CA ASN A 69 -11.51 -1.39 -5.47
C ASN A 69 -11.78 -2.22 -6.72
N PHE A 70 -12.81 -1.85 -7.47
CA PHE A 70 -13.13 -2.48 -8.75
C PHE A 70 -11.97 -2.35 -9.75
N LEU A 71 -11.48 -1.13 -9.99
CA LEU A 71 -10.39 -0.87 -10.94
C LEU A 71 -9.09 -1.59 -10.57
N LEU A 72 -8.75 -1.65 -9.28
CA LEU A 72 -7.56 -2.37 -8.81
C LEU A 72 -7.68 -3.88 -8.99
N ARG A 73 -8.87 -4.46 -8.76
CA ARG A 73 -9.14 -5.88 -9.00
C ARG A 73 -9.05 -6.20 -10.49
N GLU A 74 -9.60 -5.36 -11.37
CA GLU A 74 -9.43 -5.53 -12.81
C GLU A 74 -7.95 -5.45 -13.22
N GLN A 75 -7.20 -4.52 -12.64
CA GLN A 75 -5.76 -4.39 -12.92
C GLN A 75 -4.94 -5.61 -12.49
N MET A 76 -5.35 -6.35 -11.45
CA MET A 76 -4.69 -7.60 -11.04
C MET A 76 -4.85 -8.74 -12.07
N LEU A 77 -5.92 -8.69 -12.87
CA LEU A 77 -6.19 -9.67 -13.93
C LEU A 77 -5.43 -9.37 -15.22
N ASN A 78 -4.91 -8.14 -15.35
CA ASN A 78 -4.17 -7.72 -16.53
C ASN A 78 -2.76 -8.34 -16.57
N SER A 79 -2.23 -8.47 -17.79
CA SER A 79 -0.86 -8.94 -17.98
C SER A 79 0.17 -7.96 -17.40
N PRO A 80 1.31 -8.46 -16.87
CA PRO A 80 2.38 -7.59 -16.40
C PRO A 80 2.86 -6.61 -17.47
N ILE A 81 3.05 -5.35 -17.08
CA ILE A 81 3.43 -4.26 -17.97
C ILE A 81 4.96 -4.16 -18.02
N LYS A 82 5.53 -4.12 -19.22
CA LYS A 82 6.98 -3.99 -19.41
C LYS A 82 7.48 -2.60 -19.03
N ILE A 83 8.59 -2.55 -18.29
CA ILE A 83 9.35 -1.33 -17.97
C ILE A 83 10.77 -1.52 -18.48
N ASN A 84 11.22 -0.63 -19.36
CA ASN A 84 12.58 -0.68 -19.89
C ASN A 84 13.60 -0.13 -18.88
N ILE A 85 14.69 -0.87 -18.64
CA ILE A 85 15.83 -0.36 -17.87
C ILE A 85 17.04 -0.19 -18.79
N PRO A 86 17.57 1.04 -18.90
CA PRO A 86 18.89 1.24 -19.50
C PRO A 86 19.95 0.59 -18.62
N VAL A 87 20.53 -0.54 -19.04
CA VAL A 87 21.67 -1.15 -18.33
C VAL A 87 22.96 -0.54 -18.88
N LEU A 88 23.66 0.20 -18.03
CA LEU A 88 24.86 0.98 -18.38
C LEU A 88 26.07 0.15 -18.85
N HIS A 89 26.07 -1.17 -18.64
CA HIS A 89 27.12 -2.05 -19.14
C HIS A 89 26.53 -3.04 -20.17
N LYS A 90 27.00 -2.94 -21.42
CA LYS A 90 26.87 -3.94 -22.54
C LYS A 90 25.79 -3.73 -23.62
N GLN A 91 25.21 -2.55 -23.82
CA GLN A 91 24.26 -2.28 -24.92
C GLN A 91 23.09 -3.31 -25.03
N ARG A 92 22.72 -3.95 -23.91
CA ARG A 92 21.54 -4.82 -23.82
C ARG A 92 20.51 -4.14 -22.93
N TYR A 93 19.28 -4.03 -23.44
CA TYR A 93 18.13 -3.67 -22.63
C TYR A 93 17.76 -4.90 -21.79
N ASP A 94 17.89 -4.79 -20.47
CA ASP A 94 17.11 -5.63 -19.56
C ASP A 94 15.73 -4.99 -19.43
N TYR A 95 14.71 -5.82 -19.35
CA TYR A 95 13.35 -5.35 -19.12
C TYR A 95 12.89 -5.87 -17.78
N LEU A 96 12.25 -4.99 -17.01
CA LEU A 96 11.40 -5.42 -15.93
C LEU A 96 9.99 -5.60 -16.48
N THR A 97 9.21 -6.41 -15.79
CA THR A 97 7.77 -6.30 -15.82
C THR A 97 7.29 -5.87 -14.45
N TRP A 98 6.22 -5.09 -14.38
CA TRP A 98 5.53 -4.85 -13.13
C TRP A 98 4.07 -5.28 -13.23
N SER A 99 3.53 -5.73 -12.11
CA SER A 99 2.12 -6.10 -11.99
C SER A 99 1.65 -5.91 -10.55
N LEU A 100 0.33 -5.89 -10.38
CA LEU A 100 -0.28 -6.08 -9.06
C LEU A 100 -0.38 -7.58 -8.79
N LEU A 101 0.04 -7.97 -7.59
CA LEU A 101 -0.04 -9.35 -7.12
C LEU A 101 -1.48 -9.67 -6.69
N ASP A 102 -2.05 -10.73 -7.25
CA ASP A 102 -3.33 -11.27 -6.80
C ASP A 102 -3.08 -12.38 -5.77
N VAL A 103 -3.28 -12.04 -4.51
CA VAL A 103 -3.02 -12.95 -3.39
C VAL A 103 -4.11 -14.00 -3.21
N THR A 104 -5.23 -13.85 -3.92
CA THR A 104 -6.34 -14.80 -3.94
C THR A 104 -6.21 -15.82 -5.07
N ASN A 105 -5.29 -15.59 -6.01
CA ASN A 105 -5.07 -16.46 -7.15
C ASN A 105 -4.10 -17.59 -6.81
N ASP A 106 -4.62 -18.82 -6.71
CA ASP A 106 -3.83 -20.02 -6.40
C ASP A 106 -2.73 -20.34 -7.41
N THR A 107 -2.83 -19.85 -8.65
CA THR A 107 -1.76 -20.02 -9.64
C THR A 107 -0.53 -19.15 -9.32
N GLN A 108 -0.68 -18.12 -8.49
CA GLN A 108 0.39 -17.20 -8.10
C GLN A 108 1.10 -17.61 -6.81
N GLN A 109 0.81 -18.76 -6.19
CA GLN A 109 1.36 -19.15 -4.87
C GLN A 109 2.90 -19.10 -4.80
N ALA A 110 3.60 -19.55 -5.84
CA ALA A 110 5.07 -19.46 -5.88
C ALA A 110 5.55 -18.00 -5.88
N LYS A 111 4.86 -17.12 -6.61
CA LYS A 111 5.15 -15.69 -6.71
C LYS A 111 4.82 -14.95 -5.41
N ILE A 112 3.72 -15.33 -4.75
CA ILE A 112 3.35 -14.83 -3.41
C ILE A 112 4.46 -15.19 -2.40
N GLN A 113 4.93 -16.45 -2.42
CA GLN A 113 5.98 -16.90 -1.52
C GLN A 113 7.31 -16.18 -1.79
N GLU A 114 7.69 -15.98 -3.05
CA GLU A 114 8.89 -15.21 -3.40
C GLU A 114 8.77 -13.74 -2.96
N THR A 115 7.59 -13.13 -3.12
CA THR A 115 7.32 -11.76 -2.66
C THR A 115 7.49 -11.62 -1.15
N ILE A 116 6.99 -12.60 -0.38
CA ILE A 116 7.17 -12.69 1.07
C ILE A 116 8.65 -12.82 1.43
N GLU A 117 9.42 -13.61 0.69
CA GLU A 117 10.86 -13.75 0.92
C GLU A 117 11.61 -12.45 0.66
N VAL A 118 11.34 -11.78 -0.45
CA VAL A 118 11.96 -10.50 -0.81
C VAL A 118 11.66 -9.44 0.24
N LEU A 119 10.41 -9.28 0.67
CA LEU A 119 10.04 -8.40 1.78
C LEU A 119 10.68 -8.85 3.10
N GLY A 120 10.68 -10.15 3.38
CA GLY A 120 11.16 -10.74 4.63
C GLY A 120 12.65 -10.55 4.87
N THR A 121 13.47 -10.50 3.82
CA THR A 121 14.90 -10.11 3.93
C THR A 121 15.09 -8.72 4.53
N THR A 122 14.05 -7.88 4.43
CA THR A 122 14.10 -6.48 4.79
C THR A 122 13.26 -6.15 6.01
N PHE A 123 12.11 -6.82 6.20
CA PHE A 123 11.07 -6.49 7.18
C PHE A 123 10.71 -7.61 8.17
N SER A 124 11.48 -8.70 8.23
CA SER A 124 11.11 -9.99 8.85
C SER A 124 10.06 -10.76 8.06
N LYS A 125 10.15 -12.09 8.13
CA LYS A 125 9.25 -12.98 7.38
C LYS A 125 7.82 -12.89 7.92
N GLU A 126 7.65 -12.70 9.22
CA GLU A 126 6.37 -12.61 9.89
C GLU A 126 5.61 -11.35 9.45
N VAL A 127 6.27 -10.20 9.39
CA VAL A 127 5.66 -8.96 8.87
C VAL A 127 5.35 -9.12 7.39
N ALA A 128 6.30 -9.62 6.60
CA ALA A 128 6.11 -9.81 5.17
C ALA A 128 4.90 -10.70 4.85
N GLN A 129 4.72 -11.79 5.60
CA GLN A 129 3.54 -12.66 5.48
C GLN A 129 2.25 -11.91 5.78
N ARG A 130 2.19 -11.14 6.87
CA ARG A 130 0.99 -10.38 7.24
C ARG A 130 0.67 -9.28 6.23
N VAL A 131 1.69 -8.57 5.75
CA VAL A 131 1.55 -7.50 4.75
C VAL A 131 1.03 -8.07 3.43
N VAL A 132 1.68 -9.10 2.89
CA VAL A 132 1.29 -9.69 1.60
C VAL A 132 -0.10 -10.32 1.70
N LYS A 133 -0.41 -11.02 2.80
CA LYS A 133 -1.73 -11.64 2.99
C LYS A 133 -2.82 -10.68 3.47
N GLY A 134 -2.54 -9.39 3.60
CA GLY A 134 -3.52 -8.39 4.04
C GLY A 134 -4.09 -8.64 5.44
N LEU A 135 -3.32 -9.26 6.34
CA LEU A 135 -3.73 -9.50 7.73
C LEU A 135 -3.63 -8.20 8.53
N ASP A 136 -4.55 -7.96 9.45
CA ASP A 136 -4.52 -6.79 10.37
C ASP A 136 -3.11 -6.59 10.96
N PRO A 137 -2.55 -5.37 11.02
CA PRO A 137 -3.12 -4.07 10.63
C PRO A 137 -3.00 -3.71 9.14
N TYR A 138 -2.58 -4.64 8.28
CA TYR A 138 -2.18 -4.40 6.89
C TYR A 138 -3.31 -4.63 5.86
N ARG A 139 -4.55 -4.75 6.31
CA ARG A 139 -5.71 -4.98 5.42
C ARG A 139 -5.87 -3.85 4.39
N GLY A 140 -6.27 -4.19 3.17
CA GLY A 140 -6.42 -3.21 2.08
C GLY A 140 -5.10 -2.70 1.50
N LEU A 141 -3.94 -3.27 1.90
CA LEU A 141 -2.71 -3.07 1.15
C LEU A 141 -2.72 -3.92 -0.12
N TYR A 142 -2.40 -3.26 -1.22
CA TYR A 142 -2.09 -3.84 -2.51
C TYR A 142 -0.59 -4.05 -2.62
N THR A 143 -0.17 -5.07 -3.36
CA THR A 143 1.26 -5.36 -3.58
C THR A 143 1.59 -5.22 -5.05
N ALA A 144 2.43 -4.23 -5.39
CA ALA A 144 3.04 -4.11 -6.71
C ALA A 144 4.43 -4.74 -6.69
N ILE A 145 4.72 -5.57 -7.68
CA ILE A 145 6.00 -6.26 -7.82
C ILE A 145 6.68 -5.84 -9.11
N ALA A 146 8.00 -5.85 -9.10
CA ALA A 146 8.82 -5.84 -10.31
C ALA A 146 9.52 -7.18 -10.47
N GLU A 147 9.45 -7.74 -11.67
CA GLU A 147 10.05 -9.01 -12.04
C GLU A 147 11.12 -8.82 -13.10
N SER A 148 12.18 -9.61 -13.01
CA SER A 148 13.25 -9.71 -14.01
C SER A 148 13.48 -11.19 -14.27
N GLN A 149 13.33 -11.62 -15.53
CA GLN A 149 13.47 -13.03 -15.91
C GLN A 149 12.56 -13.98 -15.09
N GLY A 150 11.34 -13.54 -14.78
CA GLY A 150 10.35 -14.33 -14.02
C GLY A 150 10.64 -14.44 -12.52
N ARG A 151 11.58 -13.65 -11.99
CA ARG A 151 11.90 -13.59 -10.55
C ARG A 151 11.51 -12.24 -9.98
N VAL A 152 10.88 -12.22 -8.81
CA VAL A 152 10.58 -10.98 -8.08
C VAL A 152 11.89 -10.32 -7.62
N VAL A 153 12.14 -9.08 -8.06
CA VAL A 153 13.37 -8.34 -7.73
C VAL A 153 13.11 -7.09 -6.91
N SER A 154 11.89 -6.57 -6.91
CA SER A 154 11.47 -5.43 -6.11
C SER A 154 10.00 -5.53 -5.76
N VAL A 155 9.64 -5.07 -4.56
CA VAL A 155 8.27 -5.10 -4.04
C VAL A 155 7.97 -3.74 -3.43
N THR A 156 6.77 -3.23 -3.71
CA THR A 156 6.17 -2.12 -2.96
C THR A 156 4.74 -2.46 -2.59
N THR A 157 4.31 -2.03 -1.41
CA THR A 157 2.91 -2.14 -1.00
C THR A 157 2.31 -0.79 -0.75
N PHE A 158 1.03 -0.65 -1.09
CA PHE A 158 0.33 0.61 -1.03
C PHE A 158 -1.15 0.44 -0.69
N ARG A 159 -1.75 1.46 -0.07
CA ARG A 159 -3.19 1.51 0.20
C ARG A 159 -3.74 2.75 -0.49
N LEU A 160 -4.86 2.60 -1.21
CA LEU A 160 -5.57 3.77 -1.71
C LEU A 160 -6.66 4.18 -0.75
N HIS A 161 -6.65 5.45 -0.42
CA HIS A 161 -7.76 6.13 0.21
C HIS A 161 -8.55 6.85 -0.88
N ASP A 162 -9.09 8.03 -0.56
CA ASP A 162 -9.87 8.82 -1.49
C ASP A 162 -8.96 9.42 -2.59
N HIS A 163 -8.37 10.59 -2.34
CA HIS A 163 -7.43 11.25 -3.27
C HIS A 163 -5.95 10.98 -2.92
N ILE A 164 -5.70 10.14 -1.91
CA ILE A 164 -4.38 9.88 -1.35
C ILE A 164 -4.02 8.40 -1.47
N ALA A 165 -2.77 8.12 -1.84
CA ALA A 165 -2.18 6.80 -1.71
C ALA A 165 -1.13 6.78 -0.60
N GLU A 166 -1.17 5.77 0.25
CA GLU A 166 -0.09 5.46 1.19
C GLU A 166 0.85 4.43 0.56
N ILE A 167 2.16 4.67 0.59
CA ILE A 167 3.17 3.63 0.35
C ILE A 167 3.72 3.15 1.70
N ALA A 168 3.43 1.89 2.04
CA ALA A 168 3.73 1.33 3.35
C ALA A 168 5.10 0.64 3.39
N PHE A 169 5.39 -0.22 2.41
CA PHE A 169 6.64 -0.98 2.36
C PHE A 169 7.26 -0.90 0.98
N VAL A 170 8.58 -0.76 0.92
CA VAL A 170 9.36 -0.80 -0.33
C VAL A 170 10.67 -1.54 -0.11
N THR A 171 10.98 -2.49 -0.97
CA THR A 171 12.30 -3.12 -1.00
C THR A 171 12.70 -3.58 -2.40
N THR A 172 14.01 -3.78 -2.57
CA THR A 172 14.64 -4.36 -3.75
C THR A 172 15.69 -5.34 -3.27
N VAL A 173 15.74 -6.52 -3.90
CA VAL A 173 16.72 -7.59 -3.62
C VAL A 173 18.14 -7.02 -3.60
N LEU A 174 18.93 -7.40 -2.59
CA LEU A 174 20.24 -6.79 -2.29
C LEU A 174 21.17 -6.73 -3.52
N LEU A 175 21.30 -7.84 -4.24
CA LEU A 175 22.16 -7.97 -5.43
C LEU A 175 21.66 -7.17 -6.65
N ARG A 176 20.42 -6.68 -6.59
CA ARG A 176 19.77 -5.89 -7.65
C ARG A 176 19.62 -4.41 -7.27
N ARG A 177 20.13 -3.98 -6.11
CA ARG A 177 20.13 -2.57 -5.69
C ARG A 177 21.09 -1.74 -6.54
N ARG A 178 20.88 -0.41 -6.54
CA ARG A 178 21.65 0.56 -7.35
C ARG A 178 21.54 0.36 -8.87
N GLN A 179 20.58 -0.43 -9.33
CA GLN A 179 20.24 -0.63 -10.75
C GLN A 179 18.98 0.13 -11.17
N ARG A 180 18.58 1.16 -10.40
CA ARG A 180 17.37 1.99 -10.62
C ARG A 180 16.04 1.21 -10.66
N ILE A 181 16.03 -0.07 -10.29
CA ILE A 181 14.82 -0.92 -10.25
C ILE A 181 13.72 -0.31 -9.36
N CYS A 182 14.06 0.10 -8.14
CA CYS A 182 13.10 0.75 -7.23
C CYS A 182 12.52 2.02 -7.84
N GLU A 183 13.37 2.86 -8.42
CA GLU A 183 12.98 4.10 -9.11
C GLU A 183 11.98 3.81 -10.22
N ARG A 184 12.26 2.81 -11.07
CA ARG A 184 11.39 2.40 -12.19
C ARG A 184 10.07 1.80 -11.73
N LEU A 185 10.07 1.00 -10.67
CA LEU A 185 8.84 0.47 -10.09
C LEU A 185 7.97 1.60 -9.50
N MET A 186 8.58 2.54 -8.77
CA MET A 186 7.87 3.69 -8.22
C MET A 186 7.33 4.61 -9.31
N GLU A 187 8.09 4.87 -10.38
CA GLU A 187 7.62 5.66 -11.53
C GLU A 187 6.42 5.00 -12.22
N ALA A 188 6.47 3.68 -12.43
CA ALA A 188 5.36 2.93 -13.00
C ALA A 188 4.11 2.98 -12.09
N LEU A 189 4.30 2.82 -10.78
CA LEU A 189 3.23 2.94 -9.80
C LEU A 189 2.65 4.36 -9.78
N GLU A 190 3.48 5.40 -9.72
CA GLU A 190 3.04 6.80 -9.76
C GLU A 190 2.17 7.08 -10.98
N ASN A 191 2.59 6.65 -12.18
CA ASN A 191 1.80 6.82 -13.40
C ASN A 191 0.46 6.08 -13.34
N PHE A 192 0.44 4.86 -12.79
CA PHE A 192 -0.80 4.12 -12.56
C PHE A 192 -1.73 4.85 -11.58
N LEU A 193 -1.19 5.38 -10.48
CA LEU A 193 -1.98 6.12 -9.49
C LEU A 193 -2.56 7.42 -10.06
N LYS A 194 -1.84 8.12 -10.94
CA LYS A 194 -2.37 9.29 -11.68
C LYS A 194 -3.57 8.93 -12.53
N VAL A 195 -3.53 7.78 -13.22
CA VAL A 195 -4.67 7.28 -14.03
C VAL A 195 -5.89 6.98 -13.15
N LEU A 196 -5.67 6.52 -11.92
CA LEU A 196 -6.73 6.34 -10.92
C LEU A 196 -7.19 7.66 -10.27
N GLY A 197 -6.63 8.80 -10.67
CA GLY A 197 -6.96 10.13 -10.14
C GLY A 197 -6.48 10.36 -8.71
N VAL A 198 -5.42 9.68 -8.26
CA VAL A 198 -4.75 9.97 -6.98
C VAL A 198 -3.91 11.24 -7.15
N GLU A 199 -4.03 12.16 -6.21
CA GLU A 199 -3.37 13.47 -6.25
C GLU A 199 -2.08 13.49 -5.42
N GLU A 200 -2.07 12.76 -4.30
CA GLU A 200 -0.99 12.81 -3.33
C GLU A 200 -0.57 11.39 -2.91
N ILE A 201 0.74 11.16 -2.87
CA ILE A 201 1.34 9.98 -2.26
C ILE A 201 1.95 10.37 -0.93
N VAL A 202 1.65 9.60 0.11
CA VAL A 202 2.22 9.73 1.46
C VAL A 202 3.02 8.47 1.79
N LEU A 203 4.15 8.65 2.45
CA LEU A 203 4.92 7.55 3.02
C LEU A 203 5.61 7.98 4.30
N HIS A 204 6.01 7.00 5.10
CA HIS A 204 6.84 7.23 6.26
C HIS A 204 8.29 6.92 5.92
N SER A 205 9.22 7.83 6.26
CA SER A 205 10.66 7.65 6.05
C SER A 205 11.46 7.57 7.36
N THR A 206 12.44 6.68 7.44
CA THR A 206 13.44 6.75 8.53
C THR A 206 14.34 7.95 8.28
N SER A 207 14.90 8.52 9.34
CA SER A 207 15.91 9.57 9.23
C SER A 207 17.04 9.22 8.24
N ARG A 208 17.48 7.95 8.23
CA ARG A 208 18.54 7.45 7.33
C ARG A 208 18.14 7.48 5.85
N ALA A 209 16.88 7.25 5.54
CA ALA A 209 16.43 7.03 4.18
C ALA A 209 15.69 8.23 3.58
N LEU A 210 15.40 9.22 4.42
CA LEU A 210 14.77 10.48 4.04
C LEU A 210 15.49 11.21 2.90
N PRO A 211 16.84 11.33 2.88
CA PRO A 211 17.51 12.00 1.77
C PRO A 211 17.26 11.35 0.41
N ILE A 212 16.97 10.04 0.39
CA ILE A 212 16.69 9.35 -0.86
C ILE A 212 15.30 9.73 -1.36
N TRP A 213 14.29 9.72 -0.48
CA TRP A 213 12.95 10.15 -0.86
C TRP A 213 12.91 11.61 -1.30
N THR A 214 13.63 12.49 -0.60
CA THR A 214 13.62 13.92 -0.93
C THR A 214 14.44 14.22 -2.16
N ASN A 215 15.68 13.73 -2.23
CA ASN A 215 16.63 14.16 -3.26
C ASN A 215 16.51 13.35 -4.54
N THR A 216 16.06 12.09 -4.47
CA THR A 216 15.96 11.19 -5.64
C THR A 216 14.53 11.05 -6.13
N PHE A 217 13.57 10.85 -5.22
CA PHE A 217 12.18 10.58 -5.60
C PHE A 217 11.30 11.85 -5.64
N GLY A 218 11.82 12.99 -5.17
CA GLY A 218 11.10 14.27 -5.19
C GLY A 218 9.99 14.40 -4.16
N TYR A 219 10.07 13.66 -3.05
CA TYR A 219 9.17 13.83 -1.92
C TYR A 219 9.58 15.04 -1.07
N GLU A 220 8.64 15.58 -0.32
CA GLU A 220 8.88 16.62 0.67
C GLU A 220 8.42 16.18 2.05
N ARG A 221 9.01 16.76 3.11
CA ARG A 221 8.56 16.50 4.48
C ARG A 221 7.18 17.11 4.67
N VAL A 222 6.29 16.38 5.32
CA VAL A 222 4.99 16.93 5.74
C VAL A 222 5.20 17.84 6.96
N PRO A 223 4.70 19.08 6.96
CA PRO A 223 4.72 19.95 8.14
C PRO A 223 3.92 19.35 9.29
N SER A 224 4.34 19.59 10.54
CA SER A 224 3.64 19.10 11.74
C SER A 224 2.20 19.58 11.87
N SER A 225 1.83 20.68 11.20
CA SER A 225 0.47 21.20 11.17
C SER A 225 -0.49 20.40 10.30
N ARG A 226 0.01 19.57 9.38
CA ARG A 226 -0.83 18.74 8.50
C ARG A 226 -1.06 17.38 9.15
N SER A 227 -2.33 17.09 9.44
CA SER A 227 -2.77 15.79 9.92
C SER A 227 -3.39 14.95 8.80
N PHE A 228 -3.27 13.63 8.92
CA PHE A 228 -3.94 12.64 8.08
C PHE A 228 -4.91 11.76 8.90
N GLU A 229 -5.42 12.26 10.02
CA GLU A 229 -6.31 11.53 10.95
C GLU A 229 -7.61 11.01 10.33
N ASP A 230 -8.07 11.62 9.24
CA ASP A 230 -9.25 11.15 8.48
C ASP A 230 -8.94 9.95 7.57
N TYR A 231 -7.67 9.57 7.47
CA TYR A 231 -7.19 8.44 6.71
C TYR A 231 -6.64 7.37 7.66
N ASN A 232 -6.79 6.12 7.23
CA ASN A 232 -6.20 5.01 7.95
C ASN A 232 -4.77 4.74 7.47
N ILE A 233 -3.86 5.68 7.72
CA ILE A 233 -2.44 5.57 7.33
C ILE A 233 -1.65 4.88 8.44
N LEU A 234 -0.77 3.94 8.10
CA LEU A 234 0.07 3.23 9.06
C LEU A 234 1.12 4.17 9.66
N GLN A 235 1.09 4.35 10.98
CA GLN A 235 2.11 5.13 11.68
C GLN A 235 3.19 4.24 12.27
N PHE A 236 4.43 4.51 11.90
CA PHE A 236 5.63 3.82 12.39
C PHE A 236 6.39 4.71 13.38
N GLU A 237 6.92 4.12 14.45
CA GLU A 237 7.69 4.87 15.45
C GLU A 237 8.99 5.44 14.85
N SER A 238 9.36 6.64 15.29
CA SER A 238 10.60 7.32 14.87
C SER A 238 10.71 7.55 13.34
N THR A 239 9.56 7.82 12.70
CA THR A 239 9.48 8.07 11.25
C THR A 239 9.06 9.48 10.92
N ILE A 240 9.43 9.91 9.72
CA ILE A 240 9.18 11.25 9.19
C ILE A 240 8.23 11.07 8.03
N THR A 241 7.02 11.61 8.16
CA THR A 241 6.02 11.59 7.09
C THR A 241 6.51 12.46 5.94
N CYS A 242 6.49 11.87 4.75
CA CYS A 242 6.84 12.52 3.50
C CYS A 242 5.64 12.45 2.56
N ARG A 243 5.49 13.46 1.70
CA ARG A 243 4.46 13.49 0.67
C ARG A 243 5.04 13.84 -0.69
N LYS A 244 4.31 13.51 -1.75
CA LYS A 244 4.58 13.94 -3.13
C LYS A 244 3.26 14.13 -3.85
N PHE A 245 3.07 15.30 -4.47
CA PHE A 245 1.96 15.52 -5.39
C PHE A 245 2.31 14.91 -6.76
N ILE A 246 1.34 14.23 -7.37
CA ILE A 246 1.53 13.50 -8.63
C ILE A 246 0.62 14.00 -9.76
N ILE A 247 -0.34 14.87 -9.48
CA ILE A 247 -1.19 15.58 -10.44
C ILE A 247 -1.00 17.08 -10.26
#